data_AF-A0A6P6AW84-F1
#
_entry.id   AF-A0A6P6AW84-F1
#
_cell.length_a   1.000
_cell.length_b   1.000
_cell.length_c   1.000
_cell.angle_alpha   90.00
_cell.angle_beta   90.00
_cell.angle_gamma   90.00
#
_symmetry.space_group_name_H-M   'P 1'
#
loop_
_entity.id
_entity.type
_entity.pdbx_description
1 polymer ?
#
loop_
_entity_poly.entity_id
_entity_poly.type
_entity_poly.pdbx_seq_one_letter_code
_entity_poly.pdbx_strand_id
1 'polypeptide(L)'
;MEGLSVADADLVVYLHPSKSSKVSQAILRELSSSLFKFNEAFGGVLLAYDVNILDKQAKILSGVHPYFGVRLKANLLLFSPKSDMLLEGKVVKLSQESIHVIILGFSSAIITAENIRREFKYKTF
;
A
#
# COMPACT_ATOMS: atom_id res chain seq x y z
N MET A 1 -13.60 -8.49 1.46
CA MET A 1 -13.93 -7.06 1.60
C MET A 1 -13.60 -6.39 0.28
N GLU A 2 -14.43 -5.46 -0.19
CA GLU A 2 -14.15 -4.72 -1.42
C GLU A 2 -12.91 -3.83 -1.29
N GLY A 3 -12.28 -3.53 -2.43
CA GLY A 3 -11.04 -2.76 -2.48
C GLY A 3 -9.76 -3.55 -2.18
N LEU A 4 -9.84 -4.82 -1.76
CA LEU A 4 -8.67 -5.70 -1.65
C LEU A 4 -8.48 -6.49 -2.95
N SER A 5 -7.23 -6.55 -3.43
CA SER A 5 -6.86 -7.33 -4.60
C SER A 5 -5.47 -7.93 -4.46
N VAL A 6 -5.25 -9.07 -5.10
CA VAL A 6 -3.91 -9.66 -5.29
C VAL A 6 -3.47 -9.38 -6.71
N ALA A 7 -2.25 -8.89 -6.88
CA ALA A 7 -1.67 -8.59 -8.17
C ALA A 7 -0.31 -9.28 -8.33
N ASP A 8 -0.13 -10.00 -9.44
CA ASP A 8 1.16 -10.52 -9.85
C ASP A 8 1.95 -9.39 -10.54
N ALA A 9 3.18 -9.15 -10.10
CA ALA A 9 3.99 -8.04 -10.58
C ALA A 9 5.41 -8.49 -10.93
N ASP A 10 5.87 -8.12 -12.12
CA ASP A 10 7.28 -8.15 -12.51
C ASP A 10 7.94 -6.83 -12.11
N LEU A 11 8.83 -6.87 -11.13
CA LEU A 11 9.45 -5.68 -10.53
C LEU A 11 10.96 -5.64 -10.81
N VAL A 12 11.48 -4.41 -10.87
CA VAL A 12 12.91 -4.13 -10.86
C VAL A 12 13.23 -3.28 -9.64
N VAL A 13 14.03 -3.82 -8.73
CA VAL A 13 14.51 -3.09 -7.54
C VAL A 13 15.94 -2.64 -7.77
N TYR A 14 16.19 -1.35 -7.63
CA TYR A 14 17.52 -0.76 -7.76
C TYR A 14 18.23 -0.70 -6.42
N LEU A 15 19.37 -1.35 -6.31
CA LEU A 15 20.14 -1.46 -5.08
C LEU A 15 21.50 -0.78 -5.22
N HIS A 16 21.94 -0.17 -4.12
CA HIS A 16 23.28 0.38 -4.03
C HIS A 16 24.34 -0.75 -4.00
N PRO A 17 25.51 -0.61 -4.66
CA PRO A 17 26.57 -1.62 -4.69
C PRO A 17 26.98 -2.20 -3.33
N SER A 18 26.95 -1.37 -2.28
CA SER A 18 27.26 -1.82 -0.91
C SER A 18 26.30 -2.88 -0.36
N LYS A 19 25.17 -3.13 -1.02
CA LYS A 19 24.19 -4.17 -0.69
C LYS A 19 24.34 -5.46 -1.51
N SER A 20 25.32 -5.52 -2.42
CA SER A 20 25.56 -6.68 -3.30
C SER A 20 25.83 -7.99 -2.57
N SER A 21 26.41 -7.95 -1.36
CA SER A 21 26.63 -9.15 -0.55
C SER A 21 25.37 -9.67 0.15
N LYS A 22 24.29 -8.86 0.22
CA LYS A 22 23.05 -9.17 0.94
C LYS A 22 21.81 -8.72 0.14
N VAL A 23 21.75 -9.11 -1.13
CA VAL A 23 20.70 -8.70 -2.08
C VAL A 23 19.30 -8.99 -1.55
N SER A 24 19.01 -10.22 -1.12
CA SER A 24 17.67 -10.60 -0.65
C SER A 24 17.20 -9.74 0.52
N GLN A 25 18.08 -9.49 1.50
CA GLN A 25 17.74 -8.64 2.64
C GLN A 25 17.48 -7.19 2.21
N ALA A 26 18.25 -6.69 1.23
CA ALA A 26 18.07 -5.34 0.71
C ALA A 26 16.75 -5.19 -0.06
N ILE A 27 16.36 -6.18 -0.86
CA ILE A 27 15.06 -6.22 -1.55
C ILE A 27 13.92 -6.22 -0.55
N LEU A 28 13.96 -7.12 0.45
CA LEU A 28 12.92 -7.19 1.48
C LEU A 28 12.81 -5.86 2.24
N ARG A 29 13.95 -5.23 2.55
CA ARG A 29 13.95 -3.91 3.20
C ARG A 29 13.28 -2.84 2.34
N GLU A 30 13.55 -2.83 1.04
CA GLU A 30 12.95 -1.86 0.11
C GLU A 30 11.43 -2.05 0.01
N LEU A 31 10.98 -3.29 -0.21
CA LEU A 31 9.55 -3.61 -0.29
C LEU A 31 8.83 -3.38 1.04
N SER A 32 9.45 -3.73 2.17
CA SER A 32 8.92 -3.44 3.50
C SER A 32 8.78 -1.95 3.77
N SER A 33 9.65 -1.11 3.19
CA SER A 33 9.54 0.34 3.32
C SER A 33 8.32 0.94 2.59
N SER A 34 7.75 0.18 1.64
CA SER A 34 6.56 0.54 0.86
C SER A 34 5.25 0.05 1.49
N LEU A 35 5.31 -0.79 2.52
CA LEU A 35 4.10 -1.28 3.22
C LEU A 35 3.32 -0.12 3.85
N PHE A 36 2.00 -0.20 3.78
CA PHE A 36 1.04 0.79 4.27
C PHE A 36 1.18 2.20 3.66
N LYS A 37 1.85 2.30 2.50
CA LYS A 37 1.94 3.53 1.72
C LYS A 37 1.24 3.35 0.39
N PHE A 38 0.57 4.41 -0.07
CA PHE A 38 0.07 4.46 -1.43
C PHE A 38 1.25 4.50 -2.40
N ASN A 39 1.23 3.62 -3.38
CA ASN A 39 2.23 3.55 -4.43
C ASN A 39 1.53 3.72 -5.79
N GLU A 40 1.89 4.78 -6.52
CA GLU A 40 1.30 5.11 -7.82
C GLU A 40 1.52 4.00 -8.85
N ALA A 41 2.69 3.36 -8.85
CA ALA A 41 2.99 2.26 -9.77
C ALA A 41 2.11 1.03 -9.52
N PHE A 42 1.66 0.83 -8.27
CA PHE A 42 0.75 -0.25 -7.91
C PHE A 42 -0.73 0.18 -7.95
N GLY A 43 -1.01 1.48 -8.04
CA GLY A 43 -2.37 2.03 -8.02
C GLY A 43 -3.11 1.74 -6.71
N GLY A 44 -2.41 1.62 -5.59
CA GLY A 44 -3.00 1.24 -4.31
C GLY A 44 -2.02 1.27 -3.14
N VAL A 45 -2.52 0.94 -1.95
CA VAL A 45 -1.72 0.78 -0.74
C VAL A 45 -1.22 -0.65 -0.64
N LEU A 46 0.10 -0.85 -0.58
CA LEU A 46 0.68 -2.19 -0.42
C LEU A 46 0.52 -2.68 1.03
N LEU A 47 -0.19 -3.79 1.23
CA LEU A 47 -0.44 -4.35 2.57
C LEU A 47 0.48 -5.52 2.90
N ALA A 48 0.78 -6.35 1.91
CA ALA A 48 1.66 -7.49 2.03
C ALA A 48 2.27 -7.81 0.67
N TYR A 49 3.38 -8.52 0.69
CA TYR A 49 4.03 -9.01 -0.50
C TYR A 49 4.58 -10.41 -0.26
N ASP A 50 4.65 -11.20 -1.31
CA ASP A 50 5.44 -12.42 -1.40
C ASP A 50 6.34 -12.31 -2.63
N VAL A 51 7.61 -12.65 -2.53
CA VAL A 51 8.61 -12.37 -3.58
C VAL A 51 9.43 -13.60 -3.90
N ASN A 52 9.56 -13.84 -5.19
CA ASN A 52 10.48 -14.81 -5.76
C ASN A 52 11.56 -14.05 -6.54
N ILE A 53 12.78 -14.07 -6.00
CA ILE A 53 13.95 -13.46 -6.65
C ILE A 53 14.38 -14.36 -7.80
N LEU A 54 14.09 -13.93 -9.03
CA LEU A 54 14.34 -14.71 -10.23
C LEU A 54 15.80 -14.64 -10.68
N ASP A 55 16.40 -13.45 -10.61
CA ASP A 55 17.67 -13.17 -11.26
C ASP A 55 18.81 -13.06 -10.24
N LYS A 56 19.82 -13.93 -10.35
CA LYS A 56 21.09 -13.77 -9.61
C LYS A 56 22.01 -12.76 -10.28
N GLN A 57 21.75 -12.40 -11.54
CA GLN A 57 22.55 -11.43 -12.29
C GLN A 57 21.81 -10.10 -12.33
N ALA A 58 22.41 -9.10 -11.68
CA ALA A 58 21.87 -7.75 -11.68
C ALA A 58 22.48 -6.92 -12.81
N LYS A 59 21.67 -6.05 -13.43
CA LYS A 59 22.17 -5.12 -14.45
C LYS A 59 22.61 -3.83 -13.77
N ILE A 60 23.88 -3.48 -13.90
CA ILE A 60 24.39 -2.18 -13.44
C ILE A 60 23.84 -1.09 -14.36
N LEU A 61 23.22 -0.07 -13.78
CA LEU A 61 22.80 1.11 -14.50
C LEU A 61 24.03 1.95 -14.85
N SER A 62 24.20 2.27 -16.13
CA SER A 62 25.23 3.18 -16.62
C SER A 62 24.87 4.63 -16.20
N GLY A 63 25.69 5.27 -15.37
CA GLY A 63 25.47 6.62 -14.84
C GLY A 63 26.43 6.98 -13.70
N VAL A 64 26.23 8.15 -13.07
CA VAL A 64 27.11 8.70 -12.00
C VAL A 64 27.10 7.84 -10.72
N HIS A 65 25.97 7.19 -10.41
CA HIS A 65 25.85 6.28 -9.27
C HIS A 65 25.54 4.86 -9.77
N PRO A 66 26.45 3.89 -9.60
CA PRO A 66 26.32 2.56 -10.19
C PRO A 66 25.35 1.70 -9.38
N TYR A 67 24.06 2.02 -9.37
CA TYR A 67 23.04 1.12 -8.83
C TYR A 67 22.90 -0.10 -9.72
N PHE A 68 22.57 -1.24 -9.13
CA PHE A 68 22.26 -2.46 -9.88
C PHE A 68 20.78 -2.81 -9.74
N GLY A 69 20.13 -3.08 -10.87
CA GLY A 69 18.74 -3.51 -10.93
C GLY A 69 18.61 -5.02 -10.80
N VAL A 70 17.77 -5.47 -9.88
CA VAL A 70 17.43 -6.89 -9.68
C VAL A 70 15.98 -7.12 -10.11
N ARG A 71 15.77 -8.08 -11.00
CA ARG A 71 14.43 -8.49 -11.46
C ARG A 71 13.84 -9.52 -10.50
N LEU A 72 12.58 -9.34 -10.13
CA LEU A 72 11.86 -10.24 -9.25
C LEU A 72 10.39 -10.35 -9.66
N LYS A 73 9.79 -11.49 -9.34
CA LYS A 73 8.33 -11.67 -9.38
C LYS A 73 7.78 -11.55 -7.99
N ALA A 74 6.68 -10.82 -7.83
CA ALA A 74 6.03 -10.66 -6.55
C ALA A 74 4.51 -10.77 -6.67
N ASN A 75 3.90 -11.37 -5.66
CA ASN A 75 2.46 -11.31 -5.43
C ASN A 75 2.23 -10.19 -4.42
N LEU A 76 1.47 -9.18 -4.80
CA LEU A 76 1.21 -7.99 -3.99
C LEU A 76 -0.23 -8.03 -3.50
N LEU A 77 -0.43 -7.91 -2.20
CA LEU A 77 -1.75 -7.64 -1.62
C LEU A 77 -1.95 -6.13 -1.55
N LEU A 78 -2.88 -5.62 -2.34
CA LEU A 78 -3.15 -4.19 -2.49
C LEU A 78 -4.52 -3.84 -1.93
N PHE A 79 -4.58 -2.70 -1.25
CA PHE A 79 -5.83 -2.01 -0.93
C PHE A 79 -5.99 -0.78 -1.83
N SER A 80 -6.95 -0.86 -2.75
CA SER A 80 -7.29 0.17 -3.73
C SER A 80 -8.81 0.32 -3.84
N PRO A 81 -9.46 0.96 -2.85
CA PRO A 81 -10.89 1.21 -2.90
C PRO A 81 -11.20 2.19 -4.05
N LYS A 82 -12.27 1.90 -4.79
CA LYS A 82 -12.80 2.76 -5.86
C LYS A 82 -14.08 3.47 -5.40
N SER A 83 -14.51 4.46 -6.17
CA SER A 83 -15.82 5.08 -5.97
C SER A 83 -16.93 4.02 -5.97
N ASP A 84 -17.95 4.25 -5.15
CA ASP A 84 -19.13 3.38 -4.96
C ASP A 84 -18.86 1.98 -4.37
N MET A 85 -17.63 1.67 -3.95
CA MET A 85 -17.35 0.43 -3.22
C MET A 85 -17.89 0.47 -1.79
N LEU A 86 -18.45 -0.65 -1.34
CA LEU A 86 -18.91 -0.85 0.03
C LEU A 86 -17.72 -1.25 0.92
N LEU A 87 -17.34 -0.36 1.84
CA LEU A 87 -16.26 -0.59 2.79
C LEU A 87 -16.80 -0.68 4.21
N GLU A 88 -16.20 -1.56 5.00
CA GLU A 88 -16.48 -1.70 6.42
C GLU A 88 -15.30 -1.18 7.25
N GLY A 89 -15.60 -0.50 8.34
CA GLY A 89 -14.58 -0.04 9.27
C GLY A 89 -15.13 0.29 10.65
N LYS A 90 -14.22 0.43 11.61
CA LYS A 90 -14.56 0.75 13.00
C LYS A 90 -14.77 2.25 13.16
N VAL A 91 -15.91 2.66 13.70
CA VAL A 91 -16.12 4.05 14.11
C VAL A 91 -15.18 4.39 15.27
N VAL A 92 -14.39 5.44 15.11
CA VAL A 92 -13.41 5.89 16.12
C VAL A 92 -13.71 7.26 16.71
N LYS A 93 -14.48 8.09 16.00
CA LYS A 93 -14.92 9.39 16.50
C LYS A 93 -16.27 9.76 15.88
N LEU A 94 -17.16 10.27 16.72
CA LEU A 94 -18.42 10.89 16.32
C LEU A 94 -18.33 12.38 16.66
N SER A 95 -18.73 13.23 15.72
CA SER A 95 -18.86 14.66 15.93
C SER A 95 -20.15 15.16 15.28
N GLN A 96 -20.51 16.39 15.55
CA GLN A 96 -21.69 17.01 14.93
C GLN A 96 -21.58 17.05 13.39
N GLU A 97 -20.38 17.22 12.85
CA GLU A 97 -20.14 17.41 11.42
C GLU A 97 -19.72 16.13 10.68
N SER A 98 -19.35 15.06 11.41
CA SER A 98 -18.79 13.87 10.77
C SER A 98 -18.75 12.61 11.64
N ILE A 99 -18.69 11.47 10.96
CA ILE A 99 -18.33 10.16 11.50
C ILE A 99 -16.95 9.79 10.96
N HIS A 100 -15.99 9.55 11.84
CA HIS A 100 -14.66 9.07 11.47
C HIS A 100 -14.60 7.55 11.65
N VAL A 101 -14.09 6.88 10.62
CA VAL A 101 -14.04 5.42 10.51
C VAL A 101 -12.62 4.98 10.17
N ILE A 102 -12.13 3.93 10.81
CA ILE A 102 -10.88 3.28 10.43
C ILE A 102 -11.20 1.95 9.73
N ILE A 103 -10.78 1.85 8.48
CA ILE A 103 -10.92 0.70 7.60
C ILE A 103 -9.63 -0.14 7.69
N LEU A 104 -9.79 -1.46 7.87
CA LEU A 104 -8.69 -2.43 8.00
C LEU A 104 -7.62 -2.10 9.06
N GLY A 105 -7.93 -1.20 10.00
CA GLY A 105 -7.01 -0.78 11.06
C GLY A 105 -5.96 0.26 10.67
N PHE A 106 -5.88 0.70 9.41
CA PHE A 106 -4.87 1.68 8.96
C PHE A 106 -5.40 2.81 8.08
N SER A 107 -6.51 2.61 7.36
CA SER A 107 -7.03 3.61 6.42
C SER A 107 -8.13 4.44 7.08
N SER A 108 -7.96 5.76 7.10
CA SER A 108 -8.94 6.69 7.67
C SER A 108 -9.97 7.12 6.63
N ALA A 109 -11.24 6.99 6.96
CA ALA A 109 -12.37 7.46 6.17
C ALA A 109 -13.27 8.38 7.00
N ILE A 110 -13.91 9.33 6.33
CA ILE A 110 -14.79 10.31 6.97
C ILE A 110 -16.11 10.35 6.20
N ILE A 111 -17.21 10.23 6.92
CA ILE A 111 -18.56 10.49 6.40
C ILE A 111 -18.97 11.86 6.94
N THR A 112 -19.07 12.86 6.07
CA THR A 112 -19.49 14.23 6.41
C THR A 112 -21.00 14.30 6.62
N ALA A 113 -21.47 15.26 7.42
CA ALA A 113 -22.89 15.40 7.78
C ALA A 113 -23.84 15.49 6.57
N GLU A 114 -23.40 16.13 5.48
CA GLU A 114 -24.09 16.20 4.19
C GLU A 114 -24.35 14.82 3.53
N ASN A 115 -23.50 13.83 3.83
CA ASN A 115 -23.60 12.46 3.33
C ASN A 115 -24.30 11.51 4.32
N ILE A 116 -24.69 12.00 5.51
CA ILE A 116 -25.47 11.23 6.49
C ILE A 116 -26.96 11.37 6.17
N ARG A 117 -27.70 10.26 6.34
CA ARG A 117 -29.16 10.24 6.16
C ARG A 117 -29.85 11.22 7.14
N ARG A 118 -30.81 12.01 6.62
CA ARG A 118 -31.40 13.19 7.30
C ARG A 118 -32.18 12.87 8.58
N GLU A 119 -32.62 11.64 8.75
CA GLU A 119 -33.33 11.16 9.94
C GLU A 119 -32.41 11.01 11.16
N PHE A 120 -31.08 10.91 10.96
CA PHE A 120 -30.14 10.83 12.07
C PHE A 120 -29.83 12.22 12.61
N LYS A 121 -29.81 12.34 13.94
CA LYS A 121 -29.45 13.56 14.66
C LYS A 121 -28.29 13.29 15.59
N TYR A 122 -27.33 14.22 15.62
CA TYR A 122 -26.28 14.20 16.63
C TYR A 122 -26.87 14.54 17.99
N LYS A 123 -26.61 13.70 18.99
CA LYS A 123 -27.06 13.93 20.38
C LYS A 123 -25.95 14.59 21.17
N THR A 124 -26.18 15.83 21.60
CA THR A 124 -25.41 16.49 22.66
C THR A 124 -25.93 16.04 24.02
N PHE A 125 -25.01 15.75 24.94
CA PHE A 125 -25.31 15.47 26.36
C PHE A 125 -25.20 16.74 27.18
#